data_AF-A0AAE5UA37-F1
#
_entry.id   AF-A0AAE5UA37-F1
#
_cell.length_a   1.000
_cell.length_b   1.000
_cell.length_c   1.000
_cell.angle_alpha   90.00
_cell.angle_beta   90.00
_cell.angle_gamma   90.00
#
_symmetry.space_group_name_H-M   'P 1'
#
loop_
_entity.id
_entity.type
_entity.pdbx_description
1 polymer ?
#
loop_
_entity_poly.entity_id
_entity_poly.type
_entity_poly.pdbx_seq_one_letter_code
_entity_poly.pdbx_strand_id
1 'polypeptide(L)' 'MQRYRYTSMLRKALLVDIEAARELMVEIGLEEGFTSNNTILISQFVDQLLNKLEEININD' A
#
# COMPACT_ATOMS: atom_id res chain seq x y z
N MET A 1 7.68 -19.81 16.79
CA MET A 1 8.57 -18.63 16.69
C MET A 1 8.91 -18.21 15.25
N GLN A 2 9.06 -19.13 14.28
CA GLN A 2 9.33 -18.74 12.87
C GLN A 2 8.15 -18.01 12.19
N ARG A 3 6.90 -18.43 12.45
CA ARG A 3 5.68 -17.84 11.86
C ARG A 3 5.55 -16.34 12.19
N TYR A 4 5.68 -15.96 13.46
CA TYR A 4 5.69 -14.55 13.90
C TYR A 4 6.77 -13.70 13.23
N ARG A 5 7.99 -14.24 13.05
CA ARG A 5 9.06 -13.51 12.36
C ARG A 5 8.74 -13.29 10.88
N TYR A 6 8.16 -14.29 10.23
CA TYR A 6 7.71 -14.20 8.84
C TYR A 6 6.59 -13.18 8.66
N THR A 7 5.55 -13.22 9.50
CA THR A 7 4.45 -12.24 9.46
C THR A 7 4.96 -10.81 9.70
N SER A 8 5.91 -10.64 10.63
CA SER A 8 6.50 -9.32 10.90
C SER A 8 7.34 -8.76 9.73
N MET A 9 8.02 -9.62 8.96
CA MET A 9 8.76 -9.20 7.77
C MET A 9 7.82 -8.88 6.61
N LEU A 10 6.80 -9.71 6.39
CA LEU A 10 5.77 -9.48 5.37
C LEU A 10 5.03 -8.16 5.62
N ARG A 11 4.65 -7.89 6.88
CA ARG A 11 4.02 -6.63 7.28
C ARG A 11 4.91 -5.42 6.98
N LYS A 12 6.21 -5.51 7.29
CA LYS A 12 7.16 -4.42 7.02
C LYS A 12 7.35 -4.17 5.53
N ALA A 13 7.48 -5.22 4.72
CA ALA A 13 7.58 -5.08 3.27
C ALA A 13 6.33 -4.40 2.70
N LEU A 14 5.14 -4.85 3.13
CA LEU A 14 3.88 -4.26 2.67
C LEU A 14 3.74 -2.79 3.05
N LEU A 15 4.20 -2.38 4.24
CA LEU A 15 4.22 -0.97 4.65
C LEU A 15 5.12 -0.11 3.75
N VAL A 16 6.27 -0.64 3.32
CA VAL A 16 7.17 0.06 2.38
C VAL A 16 6.50 0.21 1.02
N ASP A 17 5.83 -0.83 0.52
CA ASP A 17 5.13 -0.79 -0.76
C ASP A 17 3.96 0.20 -0.74
N ILE A 18 3.21 0.27 0.37
CA ILE A 18 2.14 1.26 0.56
C ILE A 18 2.69 2.69 0.52
N GLU A 19 3.81 2.94 1.22
CA GLU A 19 4.44 4.25 1.26
C GLU A 19 4.87 4.70 -0.14
N ALA A 20 5.58 3.82 -0.87
CA ALA A 20 6.05 4.09 -2.22
C ALA A 20 4.89 4.35 -3.20
N ALA A 21 3.82 3.55 -3.13
CA ALA A 21 2.63 3.75 -3.95
C ALA A 21 1.91 5.07 -3.62
N ARG A 22 1.87 5.47 -2.34
CA ARG A 22 1.28 6.74 -1.93
C ARG A 22 2.11 7.94 -2.43
N GLU A 23 3.43 7.88 -2.34
CA GLU A 23 4.31 8.93 -2.87
C GLU A 23 4.11 9.10 -4.37
N LEU A 24 4.06 8.00 -5.12
CA LEU A 24 3.77 8.02 -6.55
C LEU A 24 2.39 8.63 -6.85
N MET A 25 1.36 8.28 -6.05
CA MET A 25 0.02 8.85 -6.20
C MET A 25 0.02 10.38 -6.03
N VAL A 26 0.81 10.89 -5.07
CA VAL A 26 0.93 12.33 -4.83
C VAL A 26 1.65 13.01 -5.98
N GLU A 27 2.74 12.43 -6.47
CA GLU A 27 3.49 12.96 -7.62
C GLU A 27 2.59 13.06 -8.87
N ILE A 28 1.94 11.97 -9.25
CA ILE A 28 1.02 11.95 -10.39
C ILE A 28 -0.21 12.83 -10.16
N GLY A 29 -0.72 12.89 -8.92
CA GLY A 29 -1.83 13.77 -8.56
C GLY A 29 -1.49 15.26 -8.67
N LEU A 30 -0.21 15.63 -8.47
CA LEU A 30 0.28 16.99 -8.68
C LEU A 30 0.53 17.31 -10.15
N GLU A 31 0.96 16.33 -10.95
CA GLU A 31 1.23 16.49 -12.38
C GLU A 31 -0.05 16.48 -13.24
N GLU A 32 -0.92 15.50 -13.01
CA GLU A 32 -2.10 15.22 -13.83
C GLU A 32 -3.42 15.62 -13.16
N GLY A 33 -3.40 15.87 -11.86
CA GLY A 33 -4.59 16.11 -11.02
C GLY A 33 -5.11 14.85 -10.33
N PHE A 34 -5.64 15.01 -9.12
CA PHE A 34 -6.18 13.89 -8.32
C PHE A 34 -7.42 13.22 -8.91
N THR A 35 -8.07 13.84 -9.89
CA THR A 35 -9.17 13.24 -10.64
C THR A 35 -8.71 12.56 -11.93
N SER A 36 -7.40 12.52 -12.23
CA SER A 36 -6.89 11.83 -13.40
C SER A 36 -7.10 10.32 -13.27
N ASN A 37 -7.29 9.64 -14.40
CA ASN A 37 -7.45 8.18 -14.39
C ASN A 37 -6.23 7.49 -13.78
N ASN A 38 -5.01 8.00 -14.01
CA ASN A 38 -3.80 7.40 -13.45
C ASN A 38 -3.78 7.56 -11.93
N THR A 39 -4.12 8.74 -11.40
CA THR A 39 -4.19 8.95 -9.95
C THR A 39 -5.25 8.06 -9.30
N ILE A 40 -6.40 7.88 -9.95
CA ILE A 40 -7.47 6.97 -9.48
C ILE A 40 -7.00 5.50 -9.49
N LEU A 41 -6.27 5.06 -10.53
CA LEU A 41 -5.73 3.70 -10.57
C LEU A 41 -4.72 3.46 -9.46
N ILE A 42 -3.83 4.42 -9.20
CA ILE A 42 -2.84 4.32 -8.12
C ILE A 42 -3.55 4.34 -6.76
N SER A 43 -4.60 5.16 -6.57
CA SER A 43 -5.35 5.19 -5.30
C SER A 43 -6.01 3.84 -5.02
N GLN A 44 -6.62 3.22 -6.03
CA GLN A 44 -7.20 1.87 -5.91
C GLN A 44 -6.14 0.82 -5.59
N PHE A 45 -4.93 0.95 -6.15
CA PHE A 45 -3.83 0.06 -5.83
C PHE A 45 -3.38 0.23 -4.37
N VAL A 46 -3.26 1.47 -3.87
CA VAL A 46 -2.98 1.75 -2.45
C VAL A 46 -4.04 1.12 -1.55
N ASP A 47 -5.32 1.26 -1.89
CA ASP A 47 -6.42 0.64 -1.13
C ASP A 47 -6.31 -0.89 -1.06
N GLN A 48 -5.94 -1.54 -2.17
CA GLN A 48 -5.71 -2.99 -2.19
C GLN A 48 -4.55 -3.41 -1.27
N LEU A 49 -3.48 -2.62 -1.19
CA LEU A 49 -2.37 -2.88 -0.28
C LEU A 49 -2.77 -2.69 1.19
N LEU A 50 -3.58 -1.66 1.47
CA LEU A 50 -4.12 -1.41 2.81
C LEU A 50 -5.03 -2.55 3.27
N ASN A 51 -5.90 -3.08 2.39
CA ASN A 51 -6.75 -4.23 2.70
C ASN A 51 -5.90 -5.48 3.03
N LYS A 52 -4.83 -5.74 2.27
CA LYS A 52 -3.89 -6.84 2.57
C LYS A 52 -3.19 -6.65 3.93
N LEU A 53 -2.89 -5.40 4.30
CA LEU A 53 -2.27 -5.11 5.59
C LEU A 53 -3.25 -5.37 6.74
N GLU A 54 -4.52 -5.02 6.56
CA GLU A 54 -5.58 -5.33 7.52
C GLU A 54 -5.76 -6.85 7.69
N GLU A 55 -5.78 -7.62 6.60
CA GLU A 55 -5.82 -9.08 6.64
C GLU A 55 -4.64 -9.66 7.44
N ILE A 56 -3.43 -9.12 7.27
CA ILE A 56 -2.27 -9.55 8.05
C ILE A 56 -2.47 -9.22 9.54
N ASN A 57 -2.99 -8.05 9.89
CA ASN A 57 -3.21 -7.65 11.29
C ASN A 57 -4.31 -8.45 11.99
N ILE A 58 -5.35 -8.89 11.28
CA ILE A 58 -6.43 -9.73 11.83
C ILE A 58 -5.92 -11.15 12.12
N ASN A 59 -4.94 -11.63 11.35
CA ASN A 59 -4.43 -13.00 11.38
C ASN A 59 -3.14 -13.20 12.22
N ASP A 60 -2.63 -12.16 12.88
CA ASP A 60 -1.42 -12.16 13.72
C ASP A 60 -1.78 -12.25 15.23
#